data_AF-A0A4V1SV26-F1
#
_entry.id   AF-A0A4V1SV26-F1
#
_cell.length_a   1.000
_cell.length_b   1.000
_cell.length_c   1.000
_cell.angle_alpha   90.00
_cell.angle_beta   90.00
_cell.angle_gamma   90.00
#
_symmetry.space_group_name_H-M   'P 1'
#
loop_
_entity.id
_entity.type
_entity.pdbx_description
1 polymer ?
#
loop_
_entity_poly.entity_id
_entity_poly.type
_entity_poly.pdbx_seq_one_letter_code
_entity_poly.pdbx_strand_id
1 'polypeptide(L)' 'MASVETNPQALALQALVWTLGDPALLAATLGFLESYEPDLLACADALGVKPAALVSARAQLETA' A
#
# COMPACT_ATOMS: atom_id res chain seq x y z
N MET A 1 14.45 29.00 22.80
CA MET A 1 14.18 27.55 22.68
C MET A 1 12.99 27.43 21.76
N ALA A 2 13.23 27.03 20.52
CA ALA A 2 12.30 27.14 19.41
C ALA A 2 11.04 26.31 19.68
N SER A 3 9.87 26.91 19.48
CA SER A 3 8.62 26.19 19.32
C SER A 3 8.85 25.12 18.25
N VAL A 4 8.84 23.86 18.66
CA VAL A 4 8.57 22.75 17.76
C VAL A 4 7.13 22.97 17.30
N GLU A 5 6.97 23.71 16.21
CA GLU A 5 5.71 23.79 15.49
C GLU A 5 5.48 22.40 14.90
N THR A 6 4.79 21.54 15.66
CA THR A 6 4.33 20.25 15.18
C THR A 6 3.31 20.53 14.08
N ASN A 7 3.80 20.67 12.85
CA ASN A 7 2.96 20.86 11.69
C ASN A 7 2.15 19.56 11.48
N PRO A 8 0.82 19.60 11.62
CA PRO A 8 -0.02 18.41 11.45
C PRO A 8 0.10 17.81 10.05
N GLN A 9 0.44 18.63 9.04
CA GLN A 9 0.65 18.18 7.66
C GLN A 9 1.92 17.35 7.52
N ALA A 10 3.00 17.73 8.22
CA ALA A 10 4.24 16.95 8.27
C ALA A 10 4.00 15.62 8.99
N LEU A 11 3.21 15.62 10.07
CA LEU A 11 2.83 14.40 10.78
C LEU A 11 1.95 13.48 9.92
N ALA A 12 1.00 14.05 9.16
CA ALA A 12 0.16 13.29 8.22
C ALA A 12 0.97 12.72 7.06
N LEU A 13 1.93 13.47 6.52
CA LEU A 13 2.86 12.96 5.51
C LEU A 13 3.76 11.87 6.08
N GLN A 14 4.26 12.03 7.31
CA GLN A 14 5.05 11.00 7.99
C GLN A 14 4.22 9.76 8.26
N ALA A 15 2.97 9.92 8.69
CA ALA A 15 2.03 8.82 8.88
C ALA A 15 1.76 8.11 7.55
N LEU A 16 1.53 8.85 6.46
CA LEU A 16 1.37 8.29 5.12
C LEU A 16 2.62 7.52 4.69
N VAL A 17 3.82 8.06 4.91
CA VAL A 17 5.09 7.35 4.65
C VAL A 17 5.20 6.09 5.49
N TRP A 18 4.76 6.13 6.76
CA TRP A 18 4.74 4.98 7.65
C TRP A 18 3.75 3.91 7.19
N THR A 19 2.57 4.32 6.73
CA THR A 19 1.52 3.41 6.28
C THR A 19 1.88 2.79 4.93
N LEU A 20 2.59 3.52 4.06
CA LEU A 20 3.06 3.03 2.77
C LEU A 20 4.08 1.89 2.89
N GLY A 21 4.78 1.78 4.02
CA GLY A 21 5.68 0.66 4.33
C GLY A 21 5.03 -0.49 5.09
N ASP A 22 3.75 -0.37 5.45
CA ASP A 22 3.07 -1.35 6.29
C ASP A 22 2.54 -2.53 5.47
N PRO A 23 2.94 -3.77 5.81
CA PRO A 23 2.52 -4.95 5.07
C PRO A 23 1.00 -5.18 5.13
N ALA A 24 0.31 -4.76 6.20
CA ALA A 24 -1.13 -4.90 6.31
C ALA A 24 -1.87 -3.87 5.42
N LEU A 25 -1.35 -2.65 5.26
CA LEU A 25 -1.91 -1.70 4.28
C LEU A 25 -1.70 -2.19 2.84
N LEU A 26 -0.52 -2.70 2.52
CA LEU A 26 -0.24 -3.30 1.21
C LEU A 26 -1.19 -4.48 0.94
N ALA A 27 -1.41 -5.35 1.93
CA ALA A 27 -2.37 -6.44 1.82
C ALA A 27 -3.82 -5.94 1.61
N ALA A 28 -4.26 -4.91 2.35
CA ALA A 28 -5.58 -4.32 2.19
C ALA A 28 -5.76 -3.64 0.82
N THR A 29 -4.72 -2.99 0.30
CA THR A 29 -4.72 -2.35 -1.03
C THR A 29 -4.80 -3.41 -2.13
N LEU A 30 -4.04 -4.50 -2.00
CA LEU A 30 -4.11 -5.65 -2.91
C LEU A 30 -5.47 -6.34 -2.85
N GLY A 31 -6.09 -6.45 -1.66
CA GLY A 31 -7.45 -6.97 -1.51
C GLY A 31 -8.51 -6.07 -2.16
N PHE A 32 -8.33 -4.75 -2.13
CA PHE A 32 -9.18 -3.81 -2.87
C PHE A 32 -9.02 -3.99 -4.38
N LEU A 33 -7.78 -4.10 -4.86
CA LEU A 33 -7.46 -4.39 -6.27
C LEU A 33 -8.09 -5.71 -6.73
N GLU A 34 -8.02 -6.78 -5.93
CA GLU A 34 -8.67 -8.07 -6.24
C GLU A 34 -10.20 -7.97 -6.31
N SER A 35 -10.82 -7.10 -5.51
CA SER A 35 -12.26 -6.87 -5.59
C SER A 35 -12.68 -6.20 -6.92
N TYR A 36 -11.73 -5.59 -7.64
CA TYR A 36 -11.92 -4.94 -8.92
C TYR A 36 -10.95 -5.51 -9.97
N GLU A 37 -11.34 -6.63 -10.57
CA GLU A 37 -10.60 -7.33 -11.63
C GLU A 37 -9.92 -6.43 -12.69
N PRO A 38 -10.56 -5.36 -13.23
CA PRO A 38 -9.88 -4.45 -14.17
C PRO A 38 -8.76 -3.61 -13.53
N ASP A 39 -8.90 -3.23 -12.26
CA ASP A 39 -7.89 -2.45 -11.52
C ASP A 39 -6.68 -3.33 -11.18
N LEU A 40 -6.93 -4.58 -10.76
CA LEU A 40 -5.90 -5.60 -10.59
C LEU A 40 -5.09 -5.81 -11.88
N LEU A 41 -5.77 -5.97 -13.02
CA LEU A 41 -5.13 -6.15 -14.32
C LEU A 41 -4.34 -4.91 -14.75
N ALA A 42 -4.87 -3.71 -14.54
CA ALA A 42 -4.18 -2.46 -14.83
C ALA A 42 -2.93 -2.26 -13.96
N CYS A 43 -3.01 -2.59 -12.67
CA CYS A 43 -1.85 -2.59 -11.78
C CYS A 43 -0.81 -3.62 -12.20
N ALA A 44 -1.24 -4.85 -12.53
CA ALA A 44 -0.36 -5.91 -13.00
C ALA A 44 0.36 -5.50 -14.30
N ASP A 45 -0.35 -4.89 -15.24
CA ASP A 45 0.20 -4.36 -16.49
C ASP A 45 1.20 -3.21 -16.25
N ALA A 46 0.83 -2.23 -15.42
CA ALA A 46 1.70 -1.11 -15.06
C ALA A 46 2.99 -1.54 -14.34
N LEU A 47 2.91 -2.61 -13.53
CA LEU A 47 4.05 -3.21 -12.83
C LEU A 47 4.81 -4.23 -13.69
N GLY A 48 4.28 -4.61 -14.86
CA GLY A 48 4.85 -5.65 -15.73
C GLY A 48 4.86 -7.04 -15.10
N VAL A 49 3.98 -7.32 -14.15
CA VAL A 49 3.87 -8.61 -13.45
C VAL A 49 2.56 -9.32 -13.79
N LYS A 50 2.46 -10.61 -13.48
CA LYS A 50 1.20 -11.33 -13.62
C LYS A 50 0.25 -10.95 -12.46
N PRO A 51 -1.07 -10.85 -12.69
CA PRO A 51 -2.03 -10.58 -11.61
C PRO A 51 -1.96 -11.63 -10.49
N ALA A 52 -1.70 -12.90 -10.82
CA ALA A 52 -1.48 -13.95 -9.82
C ALA A 52 -0.28 -13.69 -8.88
N ALA A 53 0.72 -12.91 -9.33
CA ALA A 53 1.85 -12.52 -8.50
C ALA A 53 1.44 -11.47 -7.45
N LEU A 54 0.51 -10.56 -7.79
CA LEU A 54 -0.06 -9.59 -6.84
C LEU A 54 -0.87 -10.29 -5.75
N VAL A 55 -1.70 -11.26 -6.13
CA VAL A 55 -2.46 -12.09 -5.18
C VAL A 55 -1.53 -12.92 -4.28
N SER A 56 -0.46 -13.49 -4.85
CA SER A 56 0.54 -14.23 -4.07
C SER A 56 1.35 -13.31 -3.13
N ALA A 57 1.61 -12.07 -3.55
CA ALA A 57 2.27 -11.07 -2.71
C ALA A 57 1.39 -10.67 -1.53
N ARG A 58 0.08 -10.45 -1.77
CA ARG A 58 -0.90 -10.20 -0.71
C ARG A 58 -0.93 -11.33 0.30
N ALA A 59 -1.06 -12.58 -0.16
CA ALA A 59 -1.12 -13.74 0.71
C ALA A 59 0.14 -13.86 1.59
N GLN A 60 1.32 -13.56 1.03
CA GLN A 60 2.55 -13.52 1.81
C GLN A 60 2.57 -12.39 2.84
N LEU A 61 2.10 -11.20 2.49
CA LEU A 61 2.01 -10.04 3.39
C LEU A 61 0.99 -10.25 4.52
N GLU A 62 -0.10 -10.98 4.29
CA GLU A 62 -1.07 -11.34 5.33
C GLU A 62 -0.52 -12.38 6.33
N THR A 63 0.49 -13.15 5.93
CA THR A 63 1.13 -14.18 6.77
C THR A 63 2.44 -13.73 7.43
N ALA A 64 2.95 -12.56 7.04
CA ALA A 64 4.19 -11.97 7.56
C ALA A 64 3.95 -11.23 8.89
#